data_AF-A0A1Y1W784-F1
#
_entry.id   AF-A0A1Y1W784-F1
#
_cell.length_a   1.000
_cell.length_b   1.000
_cell.length_c   1.000
_cell.angle_alpha   90.00
_cell.angle_beta   90.00
_cell.angle_gamma   90.00
#
_symmetry.space_group_name_H-M   'P 1'
#
loop_
_entity.id
_entity.type
_entity.pdbx_description
1 polymer ?
#
loop_
_entity_poly.entity_id
_entity_poly.type
_entity_poly.pdbx_seq_one_letter_code
_entity_poly.pdbx_strand_id
1 'polypeptide(L)' 'RKPSIATQGTVLKGLNIYKDGKDPVALKDEEYPEWLWTLLDTPAEESLGERERQRVQRSKVIKEANFMKSKK' A
#
# COMPACT_ATOMS: atom_id res chain seq x y z
N ARG A 1 -2.36 -8.89 -15.94
CA ARG A 1 -2.86 -8.12 -14.78
C ARG A 1 -4.27 -8.56 -14.47
N LYS A 2 -4.65 -8.64 -13.19
CA LYS A 2 -6.08 -8.64 -12.85
C LYS A 2 -6.64 -7.27 -13.25
N PRO A 3 -7.80 -7.19 -13.91
CA PRO A 3 -8.38 -5.91 -14.27
C PRO A 3 -8.68 -5.09 -13.01
N SER A 4 -8.53 -3.78 -13.10
CA SER A 4 -8.96 -2.89 -12.02
C SER A 4 -10.45 -3.10 -11.71
N ILE A 5 -10.79 -3.05 -10.42
CA ILE A 5 -12.19 -3.10 -9.97
C ILE A 5 -12.97 -1.85 -10.39
N ALA A 6 -12.29 -0.72 -10.57
CA ALA A 6 -12.85 0.51 -11.08
C ALA A 6 -12.52 0.61 -12.58
N THR A 7 -13.51 0.35 -13.42
CA THR A 7 -13.36 0.46 -14.87
C THR A 7 -13.28 1.93 -15.29
N GLN A 8 -12.71 2.18 -16.47
CA GLN A 8 -12.63 3.52 -17.06
C GLN A 8 -14.03 4.18 -17.04
N GLY A 9 -14.09 5.44 -16.60
CA GLY A 9 -15.35 6.19 -16.53
C GLY A 9 -16.09 6.05 -15.20
N THR A 10 -15.62 5.20 -14.28
CA THR A 10 -16.22 5.07 -12.95
C THR A 10 -15.99 6.33 -12.13
N VAL A 11 -17.06 6.98 -11.68
CA VAL A 11 -16.98 8.15 -10.79
C VAL A 11 -16.61 7.70 -9.37
N LEU A 12 -15.48 8.18 -8.86
CA LEU A 12 -14.97 7.82 -7.54
C LEU A 12 -15.60 8.74 -6.48
N LYS A 13 -16.78 8.34 -6.01
CA LYS A 13 -17.61 9.13 -5.09
C LYS A 13 -16.92 9.38 -3.76
N GLY A 14 -17.00 10.62 -3.27
CA GLY A 14 -16.53 10.99 -1.93
C GLY A 14 -15.03 11.22 -1.81
N LEU A 15 -14.31 11.31 -2.93
CA LEU A 15 -12.89 11.71 -2.94
C LEU A 15 -12.72 13.23 -2.98
N ASN A 16 -13.66 13.96 -3.58
CA ASN A 16 -13.57 15.40 -3.65
C ASN A 16 -13.92 16.05 -2.29
N ILE A 17 -13.02 16.89 -1.78
CA ILE A 17 -13.18 17.63 -0.53
C ILE A 17 -13.65 19.09 -0.74
N TYR A 18 -13.66 19.57 -1.98
CA TYR A 18 -14.03 20.95 -2.30
C TYR A 18 -15.52 21.09 -2.57
N LYS A 19 -16.13 22.19 -2.13
CA LYS A 19 -17.56 22.45 -2.30
C LYS A 19 -18.01 22.52 -3.76
N ASP A 20 -17.22 23.20 -4.60
CA ASP A 20 -17.49 23.35 -6.05
C ASP A 20 -16.68 22.36 -6.90
N GLY A 21 -16.07 21.35 -6.27
CA GLY A 21 -15.32 20.32 -6.97
C GLY A 21 -16.23 19.23 -7.53
N LYS A 22 -15.70 18.48 -8.50
CA LYS A 22 -16.34 17.25 -9.01
C LYS A 22 -15.53 16.05 -8.53
N ASP A 23 -16.22 14.95 -8.26
CA ASP A 23 -15.55 13.69 -7.97
C ASP A 23 -14.70 13.25 -9.17
N PRO A 24 -13.47 12.79 -8.94
CA PRO A 24 -12.60 12.33 -10.02
C PRO A 24 -13.17 11.08 -10.68
N VAL A 25 -12.89 10.93 -11.97
CA VAL A 25 -13.33 9.79 -12.78
C VAL A 25 -12.13 8.87 -13.02
N ALA A 26 -12.32 7.57 -12.86
CA ALA A 26 -11.30 6.57 -13.13
C ALA A 26 -10.87 6.60 -14.60
N LEU A 27 -9.56 6.65 -14.83
CA LEU A 27 -8.92 6.57 -16.13
C LEU A 27 -8.74 5.10 -16.56
N LYS A 28 -8.15 4.86 -17.72
CA LYS A 28 -7.77 3.50 -18.13
C LYS A 28 -6.64 2.97 -17.26
N ASP A 29 -6.60 1.67 -17.02
CA ASP A 29 -5.55 1.01 -16.25
C ASP A 29 -4.12 1.30 -16.77
N GLU A 30 -3.99 1.55 -18.08
CA GLU A 30 -2.75 1.87 -18.78
C GLU A 30 -2.27 3.31 -18.56
N GLU A 31 -3.18 4.23 -18.21
CA GLU A 31 -2.85 5.63 -17.92
C GLU A 31 -2.32 5.80 -16.49
N TYR A 32 -2.49 4.76 -15.65
CA TYR A 32 -1.91 4.74 -14.31
C TYR A 32 -0.48 4.22 -14.34
N PRO A 33 0.44 4.84 -13.58
CA PRO A 33 1.81 4.37 -13.45
C PRO A 33 1.92 2.91 -12.96
N GLU A 34 2.97 2.22 -13.39
CA GLU A 34 3.19 0.79 -13.09
C GLU A 34 3.19 0.48 -11.58
N TRP A 35 3.78 1.37 -10.79
CA TRP A 35 3.96 1.16 -9.34
C TRP A 35 2.64 1.00 -8.59
N LEU A 36 1.52 1.51 -9.13
CA LEU A 36 0.21 1.40 -8.48
C LEU A 36 -0.20 -0.06 -8.32
N TRP A 37 0.12 -0.88 -9.31
CA TRP A 37 -0.29 -2.28 -9.38
C TRP A 37 0.57 -3.20 -8.52
N THR A 38 1.78 -2.76 -8.15
CA THR A 38 2.70 -3.53 -7.31
C THR A 38 2.50 -3.27 -5.81
N LEU A 39 1.63 -2.33 -5.42
CA LEU A 39 1.41 -1.96 -4.01
C LEU A 39 0.82 -3.08 -3.15
N LEU A 40 0.00 -3.95 -3.76
CA LEU A 40 -0.64 -5.06 -3.07
C LEU A 40 0.23 -6.31 -3.03
N ASP A 41 1.33 -6.33 -3.79
CA ASP A 41 2.27 -7.44 -3.77
C ASP A 41 3.05 -7.38 -2.46
N THR A 42 3.04 -8.48 -1.71
CA THR A 42 3.88 -8.61 -0.51
C THR A 42 5.34 -8.67 -0.96
N PRO A 43 6.18 -7.67 -0.64
CA PRO A 43 7.59 -7.74 -1.00
C PRO A 43 8.26 -8.86 -0.19
N ALA A 44 9.09 -9.65 -0.85
CA ALA A 44 9.98 -10.56 -0.15
C ALA A 44 10.91 -9.74 0.77
N GLU A 45 11.26 -10.24 1.96
CA GLU A 45 12.16 -9.51 2.88
C GLU A 45 13.51 -9.16 2.21
N GLU A 46 13.93 -9.98 1.25
CA GLU A 46 15.13 -9.80 0.44
C GLU A 46 15.02 -8.65 -0.56
N SER A 47 13.82 -8.35 -1.08
CA SER A 47 13.59 -7.28 -2.05
C SER A 47 13.33 -5.90 -1.40
N LEU A 48 13.21 -5.87 -0.07
CA LEU A 48 13.03 -4.63 0.70
C LEU A 48 14.25 -3.70 0.58
N GLY A 49 14.03 -2.39 0.58
CA GLY A 49 15.12 -1.43 0.71
C GLY A 49 15.84 -1.58 2.07
N GLU A 50 17.09 -1.12 2.16
CA GLU A 50 17.92 -1.25 3.37
C GLU A 50 17.22 -0.72 4.63
N ARG A 51 16.60 0.47 4.53
CA ARG A 51 15.86 1.09 5.63
C ARG A 51 14.69 0.22 6.13
N GLU A 52 13.96 -0.40 5.22
CA GLU A 52 12.81 -1.24 5.56
C GLU A 52 13.27 -2.56 6.19
N ARG A 53 14.35 -3.16 5.68
CA ARG A 53 14.99 -4.33 6.30
C ARG A 53 15.40 -4.07 7.74
N GLN A 54 16.09 -2.95 8.00
CA GLN A 54 16.50 -2.56 9.35
C GLN A 54 15.29 -2.36 10.26
N ARG A 55 14.19 -1.78 9.75
CA ARG A 55 12.94 -1.61 10.51
C ARG A 55 12.31 -2.96 10.87
N VAL A 56 12.23 -3.90 9.93
CA VAL A 56 11.68 -5.25 10.16
C VAL A 56 12.53 -6.01 11.18
N GLN A 57 13.86 -5.99 11.04
CA GLN A 57 14.79 -6.62 12.01
C GLN A 57 14.63 -6.03 13.41
N ARG A 58 14.63 -4.70 13.54
CA ARG A 58 14.42 -4.02 14.83
C ARG A 58 13.08 -4.41 15.46
N SER A 59 12.02 -4.52 14.66
CA SER A 59 10.70 -4.97 15.13
C SER A 59 10.73 -6.40 15.67
N LYS A 60 11.42 -7.34 14.99
CA LYS A 60 11.58 -8.73 15.45
C LYS A 60 12.28 -8.80 16.82
N VAL A 61 13.41 -8.10 16.98
CA VAL A 61 14.17 -8.05 18.24
C VAL A 61 13.33 -7.50 19.40
N ILE A 62 12.57 -6.42 19.17
CA ILE A 62 11.71 -5.83 20.20
C ILE A 62 10.59 -6.81 20.61
N LYS A 63 9.97 -7.47 19.64
CA LYS A 63 8.91 -8.47 19.90
C LYS A 63 9.44 -9.64 20.73
N GLU A 64 10.60 -10.17 20.41
CA GLU A 64 11.25 -11.25 21.16
C GLU A 64 11.60 -10.83 22.59
N ALA A 65 12.19 -9.64 22.75
CA ALA A 65 12.51 -9.11 24.08
C ALA A 65 11.26 -8.90 24.94
N ASN A 66 10.18 -8.36 24.36
CA ASN A 66 8.90 -8.19 25.05
C ASN A 66 8.27 -9.54 25.40
N PHE A 67 8.34 -10.53 24.52
CA PHE A 67 7.86 -11.88 24.78
C PHE A 67 8.61 -12.56 25.93
N MET A 68 9.94 -12.47 25.94
CA MET A 68 10.76 -13.03 27.03
C MET A 68 10.53 -12.34 28.37
N LYS A 69 10.27 -11.02 28.36
CA LYS A 69 9.87 -10.28 29.57
C LYS A 69 8.48 -10.69 30.07
N SER A 70 7.54 -10.94 29.17
CA SER A 70 6.18 -11.38 29.55
C SER A 70 6.13 -12.79 30.12
N LYS A 71 7.16 -13.62 29.86
CA LYS A 71 7.28 -14.99 30.39
C LYS A 71 7.99 -15.08 31.74
N LYS A 72 8.53 -13.96 32.23
CA LYS A 72 9.20 -13.87 33.53
C LYS A 72 8.26 -13.26 34.55
#